data_AF-A0A848XMI0-F1
#
_entry.id   AF-A0A848XMI0-F1
#
_cell.length_a   1.000
_cell.length_b   1.000
_cell.length_c   1.000
_cell.angle_alpha   90.00
_cell.angle_beta   90.00
_cell.angle_gamma   90.00
#
_symmetry.space_group_name_H-M   'P 1'
#
loop_
_entity.id
_entity.type
_entity.pdbx_description
1 polymer ?
#
loop_
_entity_poly.entity_id
_entity_poly.type
_entity_poly.pdbx_seq_one_letter_code
_entity_poly.pdbx_strand_id
1 'polypeptide(L)'
;MRFLGLAFLGLFVLSACNEGQSPIGNPADEAIGVGGVPALVHGPPDPTGVDDLSPFAMPGNRMLANGVGLWGALSGNIVIAAPAGITPLAGILYWGSRTMAGDPAQITVSLNGGGGTLVTGDYIGFTDIATGNPSHTFRADLADFVLNVAPGVTNVGITVVASQEIQGATLVLPYTDGTGFFEVLDGNDWIFLEEPTPPGPDGELYQFDVPAGGGERTGTLWVVAGDMEDLDPPRPHSMTVTVNGVATNYDRPFGLGNPGRDGDQWDTFSDQLNIPAGATTVTVQAFSDAGAPQPASY
;
A
#
# COMPACT_ATOMS: atom_id res chain seq x y z
N MET A 1 30.06 -11.83 -10.04
CA MET A 1 29.12 -10.86 -9.44
C MET A 1 28.08 -11.62 -8.67
N ARG A 2 27.95 -11.41 -7.36
CA ARG A 2 26.80 -11.90 -6.59
C ARG A 2 25.75 -10.79 -6.67
N PHE A 3 24.63 -11.06 -7.30
CA PHE A 3 23.48 -10.16 -7.33
C PHE A 3 22.87 -10.17 -5.93
N LEU A 4 23.05 -9.08 -5.18
CA LEU A 4 22.22 -8.81 -4.01
C LEU A 4 21.00 -8.08 -4.56
N GLY A 5 19.88 -8.77 -4.69
CA GLY A 5 18.60 -8.09 -4.91
C GLY A 5 18.22 -7.28 -3.67
N LEU A 6 17.45 -6.24 -3.87
CA LEU A 6 16.78 -5.44 -2.85
C LEU A 6 15.30 -5.42 -3.18
N ALA A 7 14.44 -5.27 -2.18
CA ALA A 7 13.04 -4.91 -2.43
C ALA A 7 12.61 -3.84 -1.43
N PHE A 8 11.86 -2.85 -1.89
CA PHE A 8 11.25 -1.80 -1.08
C PHE A 8 9.77 -1.74 -1.42
N LEU A 9 8.92 -1.56 -0.42
CA LEU A 9 7.50 -1.28 -0.62
C LEU A 9 7.19 -0.03 0.18
N GLY A 10 6.82 1.04 -0.53
CA GLY A 10 6.05 2.12 0.07
C GLY A 10 4.60 1.79 -0.18
N LEU A 11 3.85 1.44 0.86
CA LEU A 11 2.41 1.39 0.71
C LEU A 11 1.87 2.79 0.97
N PHE A 12 1.27 3.38 -0.06
CA PHE A 12 0.48 4.59 0.07
C PHE A 12 -0.94 4.17 -0.27
N VAL A 13 -1.82 4.08 0.70
CA VAL A 13 -3.23 4.16 0.32
C VAL A 13 -3.49 5.63 0.15
N LEU A 14 -3.70 6.02 -1.09
CA LEU A 14 -3.96 7.40 -1.45
C LEU A 14 -5.46 7.64 -1.36
N SER A 15 -5.86 8.90 -1.15
CA SER A 15 -7.25 9.32 -1.20
C SER A 15 -7.45 10.43 -2.22
N ALA A 16 -8.18 10.19 -3.31
CA ALA A 16 -8.58 11.24 -4.23
C ALA A 16 -10.11 11.40 -4.23
N CYS A 17 -10.59 12.44 -3.56
CA CYS A 17 -11.98 12.87 -3.70
C CYS A 17 -12.17 13.76 -4.94
N ASN A 18 -13.35 13.64 -5.53
CA ASN A 18 -13.90 14.56 -6.52
C ASN A 18 -15.17 15.17 -5.91
N GLU A 19 -15.24 16.49 -5.77
CA GLU A 19 -16.49 17.15 -5.38
C GLU A 19 -17.47 17.07 -6.56
N GLY A 20 -18.45 16.17 -6.44
CA GLY A 20 -19.49 16.07 -7.47
C GLY A 20 -20.75 15.29 -7.11
N GLN A 21 -20.71 14.41 -6.11
CA GLN A 21 -21.90 13.64 -5.71
C GLN A 21 -22.08 13.63 -4.19
N SER A 22 -22.94 14.52 -3.70
CA SER A 22 -23.67 14.26 -2.44
C SER A 22 -24.65 13.11 -2.70
N PRO A 23 -24.73 12.11 -1.81
CA PRO A 23 -25.86 12.14 -0.90
C PRO A 23 -25.61 11.53 0.49
N ILE A 24 -26.54 11.86 1.39
CA ILE A 24 -26.92 11.19 2.66
C ILE A 24 -26.37 11.86 3.92
N GLY A 25 -27.34 12.24 4.76
CA GLY A 25 -27.16 13.12 5.91
C GLY A 25 -26.88 12.40 7.22
N ASN A 26 -26.42 13.24 8.15
CA ASN A 26 -26.26 13.02 9.58
C ASN A 26 -27.54 12.42 10.22
N PRO A 27 -27.43 11.46 11.15
CA PRO A 27 -27.39 11.87 12.56
C PRO A 27 -26.46 11.04 13.48
N ALA A 28 -25.65 11.75 14.26
CA ALA A 28 -25.44 11.71 15.73
C ALA A 28 -25.35 10.38 16.53
N ASP A 29 -24.37 10.42 17.46
CA ASP A 29 -24.23 9.76 18.78
C ASP A 29 -23.45 8.44 18.97
N GLU A 30 -22.29 8.61 19.63
CA GLU A 30 -21.64 7.84 20.73
C GLU A 30 -21.88 6.33 20.91
N ALA A 31 -20.79 5.53 20.91
CA ALA A 31 -20.17 4.98 22.13
C ALA A 31 -19.08 3.91 21.85
N ILE A 32 -18.00 4.00 22.64
CA ILE A 32 -16.83 3.10 22.72
C ILE A 32 -17.14 1.84 23.55
N GLY A 33 -16.57 0.68 23.19
CA GLY A 33 -16.21 -0.36 24.17
C GLY A 33 -15.95 -1.81 23.68
N VAL A 34 -14.88 -2.40 24.27
CA VAL A 34 -14.51 -3.84 24.38
C VAL A 34 -13.74 -4.42 23.18
N GLY A 35 -12.60 -5.14 23.27
CA GLY A 35 -11.81 -5.69 24.37
C GLY A 35 -11.15 -7.03 23.97
N GLY A 36 -9.86 -7.02 23.62
CA GLY A 36 -8.82 -8.06 23.85
C GLY A 36 -8.79 -9.40 23.07
N VAL A 37 -7.72 -9.63 22.29
CA VAL A 37 -6.91 -10.88 22.13
C VAL A 37 -5.49 -10.46 21.63
N PRO A 38 -4.36 -11.06 22.07
CA PRO A 38 -3.02 -10.54 21.75
C PRO A 38 -2.47 -11.10 20.43
N ALA A 39 -2.23 -10.20 19.47
CA ALA A 39 -1.32 -10.37 18.34
C ALA A 39 -0.23 -9.28 18.44
N LEU A 40 0.84 -9.41 17.65
CA LEU A 40 2.06 -8.59 17.68
C LEU A 40 1.75 -7.10 17.93
N VAL A 41 2.22 -6.55 19.05
CA VAL A 41 1.90 -5.18 19.49
C VAL A 41 2.60 -4.17 18.58
N HIS A 42 1.91 -3.72 17.54
CA HIS A 42 1.94 -2.30 17.19
C HIS A 42 1.21 -1.55 18.30
N GLY A 43 1.73 -0.39 18.73
CA GLY A 43 1.04 0.42 19.73
C GLY A 43 -0.40 0.72 19.30
N PRO A 44 -1.34 0.97 20.23
CA PRO A 44 -2.64 1.48 19.82
C PRO A 44 -2.41 2.71 18.91
N PRO A 45 -3.14 2.83 17.78
CA PRO A 45 -3.01 3.99 16.90
C PRO A 45 -3.12 5.25 17.76
N ASP A 46 -2.16 6.16 17.58
CA ASP A 46 -2.16 7.40 18.33
C ASP A 46 -3.48 8.13 18.05
N PRO A 47 -4.34 8.40 19.06
CA PRO A 47 -5.58 9.14 18.85
C PRO A 47 -5.35 10.58 18.37
N THR A 48 -4.10 11.03 18.29
CA THR A 48 -3.72 12.29 17.64
C THR A 48 -3.54 12.18 16.12
N GLY A 49 -3.66 10.97 15.53
CA GLY A 49 -3.54 10.77 14.09
C GLY A 49 -2.12 10.92 13.56
N VAL A 50 -1.10 10.63 14.37
CA VAL A 50 0.28 10.55 13.87
C VAL A 50 0.48 9.14 13.34
N ASP A 51 0.42 9.00 12.02
CA ASP A 51 0.80 7.77 11.32
C ASP A 51 2.24 7.40 11.70
N ASP A 52 2.40 6.17 12.22
CA ASP A 52 3.71 5.62 12.52
C ASP A 52 4.29 5.02 11.25
N LEU A 53 4.90 5.86 10.41
CA LEU A 53 5.67 5.45 9.23
C LEU A 53 6.98 4.73 9.58
N SER A 54 7.12 4.20 10.80
CA SER A 54 8.32 3.48 11.17
C SER A 54 8.40 2.16 10.39
N PRO A 55 9.60 1.80 9.89
CA PRO A 55 9.80 0.51 9.27
C PRO A 55 9.42 -0.61 10.24
N PHE A 56 8.54 -1.51 9.82
CA PHE A 56 8.26 -2.71 10.60
C PHE A 56 9.01 -3.92 10.01
N ALA A 57 9.53 -4.75 10.90
CA ALA A 57 10.35 -5.89 10.52
C ALA A 57 9.47 -7.07 10.08
N MET A 58 9.66 -7.54 8.85
CA MET A 58 9.02 -8.74 8.35
C MET A 58 10.02 -9.86 8.06
N PRO A 59 9.59 -11.13 8.08
CA PRO A 59 10.45 -12.25 7.70
C PRO A 59 10.76 -12.24 6.20
N GLY A 60 12.02 -12.42 5.84
CA GLY A 60 12.46 -12.57 4.45
C GLY A 60 13.55 -11.58 4.04
N ASN A 61 13.82 -11.55 2.75
CA ASN A 61 14.76 -10.59 2.14
C ASN A 61 14.33 -10.11 0.74
N ARG A 62 13.11 -10.48 0.35
CA ARG A 62 12.44 -10.14 -0.90
C ARG A 62 10.95 -10.08 -0.65
N MET A 63 10.23 -9.44 -1.56
CA MET A 63 8.78 -9.50 -1.60
C MET A 63 8.26 -9.52 -3.04
N LEU A 64 7.01 -9.94 -3.16
CA LEU A 64 6.17 -9.77 -4.32
C LEU A 64 4.92 -9.03 -3.86
N ALA A 65 4.37 -8.16 -4.67
CA ALA A 65 3.09 -7.54 -4.39
C ALA A 65 2.22 -7.54 -5.65
N ASN A 66 0.90 -7.56 -5.45
CA ASN A 66 -0.06 -7.28 -6.50
C ASN A 66 -1.38 -6.84 -5.86
N GLY A 67 -2.20 -6.09 -6.59
CA GLY A 67 -3.47 -5.58 -6.08
C GLY A 67 -4.69 -5.99 -6.89
N VAL A 68 -5.84 -5.49 -6.44
CA VAL A 68 -7.11 -5.50 -7.15
C VAL A 68 -7.94 -4.28 -6.75
N GLY A 69 -8.44 -3.54 -7.73
CA GLY A 69 -9.45 -2.50 -7.53
C GLY A 69 -10.85 -3.10 -7.36
N LEU A 70 -11.60 -2.57 -6.40
CA LEU A 70 -12.88 -3.11 -5.94
C LEU A 70 -14.01 -2.06 -5.92
N TRP A 71 -13.76 -0.87 -6.43
CA TRP A 71 -14.82 0.12 -6.57
C TRP A 71 -15.95 -0.37 -7.48
N GLY A 72 -17.19 -0.33 -6.99
CA GLY A 72 -18.33 -0.95 -7.67
C GLY A 72 -18.34 -2.49 -7.72
N ALA A 73 -17.36 -3.17 -7.11
CA ALA A 73 -17.26 -4.62 -7.05
C ALA A 73 -16.93 -5.12 -5.63
N LEU A 74 -17.86 -5.85 -4.99
CA LEU A 74 -17.62 -6.39 -3.64
C LEU A 74 -16.65 -7.59 -3.60
N SER A 75 -16.08 -7.99 -4.74
CA SER A 75 -15.12 -9.10 -4.78
C SER A 75 -14.14 -9.00 -5.93
N GLY A 76 -12.90 -9.43 -5.71
CA GLY A 76 -11.86 -9.48 -6.73
C GLY A 76 -10.77 -10.49 -6.39
N ASN A 77 -9.97 -10.84 -7.39
CA ASN A 77 -8.87 -11.78 -7.25
C ASN A 77 -7.54 -11.06 -7.34
N ILE A 78 -6.68 -11.24 -6.34
CA ILE A 78 -5.28 -10.85 -6.38
C ILE A 78 -4.47 -12.08 -6.74
N VAL A 79 -3.67 -12.02 -7.80
CA VAL A 79 -2.83 -13.13 -8.24
C VAL A 79 -1.38 -12.69 -8.31
N ILE A 80 -0.53 -13.29 -7.48
CA ILE A 80 0.91 -13.01 -7.47
C ILE A 80 1.66 -14.15 -8.14
N ALA A 81 2.38 -13.82 -9.22
CA ALA A 81 3.28 -14.75 -9.88
C ALA A 81 4.55 -14.95 -9.02
N ALA A 82 4.68 -16.12 -8.40
CA ALA A 82 5.84 -16.49 -7.61
C ALA A 82 6.91 -17.17 -8.48
N PRO A 83 8.19 -16.76 -8.41
CA PRO A 83 9.29 -17.48 -9.04
C PRO A 83 9.32 -18.96 -8.62
N ALA A 84 9.70 -19.84 -9.54
CA ALA A 84 9.79 -21.27 -9.23
C ALA A 84 10.77 -21.52 -8.07
N GLY A 85 10.31 -22.26 -7.05
CA GLY A 85 11.14 -22.69 -5.93
C GLY A 85 11.23 -21.71 -4.76
N ILE A 86 10.53 -20.58 -4.78
CA ILE A 86 10.39 -19.75 -3.58
C ILE A 86 9.29 -20.30 -2.67
N THR A 87 9.45 -20.07 -1.36
CA THR A 87 8.38 -20.30 -0.37
C THR A 87 8.10 -18.97 0.31
N PRO A 88 6.91 -18.39 0.10
CA PRO A 88 6.45 -17.23 0.86
C PRO A 88 6.51 -17.51 2.36
N LEU A 89 6.95 -16.51 3.13
CA LEU A 89 7.16 -16.62 4.58
C LEU A 89 6.01 -16.03 5.39
N ALA A 90 5.29 -15.08 4.78
CA ALA A 90 4.13 -14.41 5.33
C ALA A 90 3.26 -13.89 4.18
N GLY A 91 2.06 -13.43 4.52
CA GLY A 91 1.27 -12.60 3.64
C GLY A 91 0.79 -11.39 4.42
N ILE A 92 0.83 -10.22 3.81
CA ILE A 92 0.23 -9.02 4.38
C ILE A 92 -0.78 -8.49 3.40
N LEU A 93 -1.99 -8.27 3.87
CA LEU A 93 -3.07 -7.73 3.07
C LEU A 93 -3.35 -6.30 3.51
N TYR A 94 -3.34 -5.40 2.55
CA TYR A 94 -3.69 -4.01 2.71
C TYR A 94 -4.98 -3.71 1.94
N TRP A 95 -5.84 -2.85 2.47
CA TRP A 95 -7.01 -2.35 1.76
C TRP A 95 -7.42 -0.97 2.25
N GLY A 96 -8.10 -0.24 1.38
CA GLY A 96 -8.63 1.09 1.67
C GLY A 96 -10.16 1.12 1.63
N SER A 97 -10.78 1.89 2.52
CA SER A 97 -12.23 2.00 2.67
C SER A 97 -12.65 3.44 2.94
N ARG A 98 -13.80 3.85 2.40
CA ARG A 98 -14.42 5.16 2.67
C ARG A 98 -15.52 5.11 3.74
N THR A 99 -15.38 4.24 4.72
CA THR A 99 -16.40 4.05 5.75
C THR A 99 -16.17 4.92 6.97
N MET A 100 -17.24 5.30 7.67
CA MET A 100 -17.13 6.11 8.89
C MET A 100 -16.21 5.44 9.93
N ALA A 101 -15.43 6.26 10.63
CA ALA A 101 -14.55 5.83 11.71
C ALA A 101 -15.29 4.94 12.72
N GLY A 102 -14.81 3.71 12.91
CA GLY A 102 -15.34 2.77 13.92
C GLY A 102 -15.99 1.50 13.36
N ASP A 103 -16.21 1.39 12.05
CA ASP A 103 -16.55 0.12 11.42
C ASP A 103 -15.28 -0.50 10.81
N PRO A 104 -14.66 -1.51 11.45
CA PRO A 104 -13.52 -2.17 10.84
C PRO A 104 -14.01 -2.76 9.52
N ALA A 105 -13.44 -2.30 8.40
CA ALA A 105 -13.80 -2.83 7.09
C ALA A 105 -13.43 -4.32 7.04
N GLN A 106 -14.37 -5.18 7.45
CA GLN A 106 -14.15 -6.62 7.48
C GLN A 106 -14.15 -7.13 6.04
N ILE A 107 -13.14 -7.95 5.74
CA ILE A 107 -13.05 -8.61 4.45
C ILE A 107 -12.96 -10.11 4.66
N THR A 108 -13.64 -10.87 3.83
CA THR A 108 -13.47 -12.32 3.75
C THR A 108 -12.42 -12.62 2.69
N VAL A 109 -11.40 -13.40 3.05
CA VAL A 109 -10.32 -13.78 2.15
C VAL A 109 -10.37 -15.29 1.93
N SER A 110 -10.34 -15.73 0.68
CA SER A 110 -10.23 -17.16 0.33
C SER A 110 -8.99 -17.45 -0.50
N LEU A 111 -8.26 -18.51 -0.14
CA LEU A 111 -7.01 -18.88 -0.80
C LEU A 111 -7.33 -19.81 -1.97
N ASN A 112 -6.94 -19.44 -3.19
CA ASN A 112 -7.09 -20.26 -4.39
C ASN A 112 -8.52 -20.83 -4.58
N GLY A 113 -9.55 -20.06 -4.21
CA GLY A 113 -10.96 -20.48 -4.31
C GLY A 113 -11.42 -21.51 -3.25
N GLY A 114 -10.65 -21.68 -2.17
CA GLY A 114 -11.03 -22.51 -1.02
C GLY A 114 -12.12 -21.88 -0.14
N GLY A 115 -12.34 -22.44 1.05
CA GLY A 115 -13.22 -21.82 2.05
C GLY A 115 -12.70 -20.43 2.44
N GLY A 116 -13.60 -19.44 2.49
CA GLY A 116 -13.27 -18.09 2.93
C GLY A 116 -13.04 -18.03 4.44
N THR A 117 -12.00 -17.31 4.84
CA THR A 117 -11.72 -16.95 6.22
C THR A 117 -12.04 -15.47 6.40
N LEU A 118 -12.80 -15.12 7.42
CA LEU A 118 -13.01 -13.73 7.78
C LEU A 118 -11.69 -13.16 8.30
N VAL A 119 -11.24 -12.06 7.71
CA VAL A 119 -10.04 -11.33 8.09
C VAL A 119 -10.46 -9.96 8.62
N THR A 120 -9.96 -9.61 9.78
CA THR A 120 -10.12 -8.28 10.37
C THR A 120 -8.76 -7.60 10.32
N GLY A 121 -8.72 -6.38 9.78
CA GLY A 121 -7.50 -5.60 9.69
C GLY A 121 -7.31 -4.71 10.90
N ASP A 122 -6.05 -4.55 11.27
CA ASP A 122 -5.60 -3.44 12.08
C ASP A 122 -5.71 -2.15 11.27
N TYR A 123 -6.24 -1.12 11.91
CA TYR A 123 -6.31 0.21 11.35
C TYR A 123 -4.92 0.84 11.38
N ILE A 124 -4.41 1.28 10.23
CA ILE A 124 -3.04 1.80 10.09
C ILE A 124 -2.96 3.27 9.68
N GLY A 125 -4.09 3.93 9.41
CA GLY A 125 -4.11 5.35 9.10
C GLY A 125 -5.42 5.79 8.48
N PHE A 126 -5.65 7.09 8.46
CA PHE A 126 -6.71 7.72 7.68
C PHE A 126 -6.33 9.11 7.25
N THR A 127 -7.07 9.56 6.25
CA THR A 127 -7.01 10.88 5.70
C THR A 127 -8.41 11.47 5.83
N ASP A 128 -8.57 12.54 6.61
CA ASP A 128 -9.86 13.23 6.74
C ASP A 128 -10.08 14.19 5.58
N ILE A 129 -10.93 13.79 4.64
CA ILE A 129 -11.34 14.68 3.57
C ILE A 129 -12.27 15.74 4.16
N ALA A 130 -11.99 17.03 3.94
CA ALA A 130 -12.83 18.15 4.39
C ALA A 130 -14.33 18.05 3.98
N THR A 131 -14.65 17.11 3.09
CA THR A 131 -15.99 16.75 2.64
C THR A 131 -16.72 15.73 3.54
N GLY A 132 -16.10 15.26 4.63
CA GLY A 132 -16.68 14.31 5.58
C GLY A 132 -16.70 12.85 5.08
N ASN A 133 -15.80 12.49 4.17
CA ASN A 133 -15.68 11.15 3.62
C ASN A 133 -14.24 10.64 3.72
N PRO A 134 -13.74 10.36 4.94
CA PRO A 134 -12.36 9.95 5.15
C PRO A 134 -12.02 8.64 4.43
N SER A 135 -10.79 8.56 3.91
CA SER A 135 -10.23 7.29 3.46
C SER A 135 -9.47 6.66 4.60
N HIS A 136 -9.80 5.41 4.91
CA HIS A 136 -9.20 4.63 5.96
C HIS A 136 -8.40 3.48 5.38
N THR A 137 -7.27 3.20 5.99
CA THR A 137 -6.37 2.13 5.56
C THR A 137 -6.23 1.07 6.64
N PHE A 138 -6.28 -0.18 6.19
CA PHE A 138 -6.20 -1.34 7.05
C PHE A 138 -5.11 -2.29 6.58
N ARG A 139 -4.55 -3.03 7.53
CA ARG A 139 -3.56 -4.07 7.32
C ARG A 139 -3.96 -5.33 8.08
N ALA A 140 -3.79 -6.49 7.46
CA ALA A 140 -3.89 -7.77 8.16
C ALA A 140 -2.70 -8.66 7.85
N ASP A 141 -2.13 -9.24 8.90
CA ASP A 141 -1.15 -10.31 8.80
C ASP A 141 -1.86 -11.64 8.52
N LEU A 142 -1.54 -12.23 7.37
CA LEU A 142 -2.08 -13.51 6.90
C LEU A 142 -1.11 -14.67 7.16
N ALA A 143 -0.47 -14.67 8.33
CA ALA A 143 0.58 -15.66 8.68
C ALA A 143 0.09 -17.11 8.50
N ASP A 144 -1.14 -17.42 8.93
CA ASP A 144 -1.73 -18.75 8.81
C ASP A 144 -2.19 -19.09 7.38
N PHE A 145 -2.32 -18.09 6.51
CA PHE A 145 -2.85 -18.22 5.16
C PHE A 145 -1.76 -18.67 4.18
N VAL A 146 -0.57 -18.08 4.30
CA VAL A 146 0.53 -18.27 3.36
C VAL A 146 1.31 -19.55 3.60
N LEU A 147 1.25 -20.12 4.81
CA LEU A 147 1.82 -21.43 5.12
C LEU A 147 1.17 -22.60 4.33
N ASN A 148 0.02 -22.37 3.71
CA ASN A 148 -0.65 -23.36 2.86
C ASN A 148 -0.23 -23.29 1.38
N VAL A 149 0.63 -22.34 1.00
CA VAL A 149 1.21 -22.29 -0.35
C VAL A 149 2.26 -23.38 -0.46
N ALA A 150 1.92 -24.46 -1.18
CA ALA A 150 2.86 -25.55 -1.40
C ALA A 150 4.14 -25.05 -2.12
N PRO A 151 5.33 -25.61 -1.80
CA PRO A 151 6.54 -25.30 -2.53
C PRO A 151 6.36 -25.50 -4.04
N GLY A 152 6.79 -24.52 -4.85
CA GLY A 152 6.70 -24.59 -6.31
C GLY A 152 5.38 -24.12 -6.91
N VAL A 153 4.44 -23.61 -6.11
CA VAL A 153 3.28 -22.86 -6.62
C VAL A 153 3.79 -21.61 -7.34
N THR A 154 3.42 -21.47 -8.62
CA THR A 154 3.82 -20.32 -9.46
C THR A 154 2.87 -19.15 -9.36
N ASN A 155 1.67 -19.34 -8.79
CA ASN A 155 0.66 -18.31 -8.62
C ASN A 155 0.00 -18.44 -7.25
N VAL A 156 0.14 -17.42 -6.41
CA VAL A 156 -0.61 -17.32 -5.16
C VAL A 156 -1.82 -16.44 -5.43
N GLY A 157 -3.00 -17.04 -5.49
CA GLY A 157 -4.26 -16.35 -5.71
C GLY A 157 -5.05 -16.21 -4.41
N ILE A 158 -5.52 -15.01 -4.10
CA ILE A 158 -6.53 -14.80 -3.07
C ILE A 158 -7.75 -14.13 -3.68
N THR A 159 -8.94 -14.54 -3.24
CA THR A 159 -10.17 -13.80 -3.52
C THR A 159 -10.50 -12.97 -2.28
N VAL A 160 -10.58 -11.66 -2.47
CA VAL A 160 -11.05 -10.71 -1.46
C VAL A 160 -12.54 -10.51 -1.69
N VAL A 161 -13.34 -10.60 -0.63
CA VAL A 161 -14.77 -10.31 -0.63
C VAL A 161 -15.06 -9.34 0.50
N ALA A 162 -15.47 -8.12 0.17
CA ALA A 162 -15.78 -7.10 1.17
C ALA A 162 -17.27 -7.13 1.54
N SER A 163 -17.58 -6.90 2.81
CA SER A 163 -18.97 -6.74 3.28
C SER A 163 -19.58 -5.38 2.91
N GLN A 164 -18.74 -4.46 2.46
CA GLN A 164 -19.05 -3.08 2.09
C GLN A 164 -18.16 -2.66 0.93
N GLU A 165 -18.44 -1.49 0.37
CA GLU A 165 -17.60 -0.92 -0.68
C GLU A 165 -16.22 -0.56 -0.12
N ILE A 166 -15.18 -1.10 -0.77
CA ILE A 166 -13.77 -0.77 -0.51
C ILE A 166 -13.13 -0.38 -1.83
N GLN A 167 -12.09 0.45 -1.77
CA GLN A 167 -11.41 0.96 -2.97
C GLN A 167 -10.68 -0.17 -3.70
N GLY A 168 -10.01 -1.04 -2.94
CA GLY A 168 -9.25 -2.15 -3.45
C GLY A 168 -8.43 -2.81 -2.35
N ALA A 169 -7.58 -3.75 -2.73
CA ALA A 169 -6.69 -4.44 -1.82
C ALA A 169 -5.37 -4.84 -2.49
N THR A 170 -4.27 -4.85 -1.73
CA THR A 170 -2.96 -5.36 -2.15
C THR A 170 -2.50 -6.48 -1.24
N LEU A 171 -2.10 -7.60 -1.83
CA LEU A 171 -1.39 -8.67 -1.13
C LEU A 171 0.11 -8.46 -1.31
N VAL A 172 0.85 -8.56 -0.22
CA VAL A 172 2.31 -8.56 -0.16
C VAL A 172 2.77 -9.92 0.34
N LEU A 173 3.68 -10.55 -0.39
CA LEU A 173 4.24 -11.86 -0.06
C LEU A 173 5.75 -11.75 0.15
N PRO A 174 6.21 -11.56 1.39
CA PRO A 174 7.61 -11.70 1.74
C PRO A 174 8.09 -13.13 1.47
N TYR A 175 9.31 -13.26 0.94
CA TYR A 175 9.98 -14.55 0.78
C TYR A 175 11.48 -14.40 1.02
N THR A 176 12.18 -15.54 1.09
CA THR A 176 13.64 -15.54 1.11
C THR A 176 14.23 -16.29 -0.07
N ASP A 177 15.26 -15.70 -0.69
CA ASP A 177 16.16 -16.37 -1.63
C ASP A 177 17.58 -16.54 -1.06
N GLY A 178 17.76 -16.22 0.23
CA GLY A 178 19.06 -16.22 0.90
C GLY A 178 19.95 -14.99 0.65
N THR A 179 19.48 -13.96 -0.06
CA THR A 179 20.25 -12.73 -0.33
C THR A 179 19.43 -11.45 -0.17
N GLY A 180 20.07 -10.33 0.21
CA GLY A 180 19.45 -8.99 0.25
C GLY A 180 18.70 -8.67 1.55
N PHE A 181 17.86 -7.64 1.48
CA PHE A 181 16.94 -7.23 2.53
C PHE A 181 15.71 -6.61 1.88
N PHE A 182 14.66 -6.43 2.68
CA PHE A 182 13.53 -5.61 2.28
C PHE A 182 13.03 -4.79 3.45
N GLU A 183 12.35 -3.71 3.11
CA GLU A 183 11.78 -2.75 4.06
C GLU A 183 10.41 -2.34 3.54
N VAL A 184 9.49 -2.15 4.48
CA VAL A 184 8.13 -1.69 4.19
C VAL A 184 7.84 -0.49 5.06
N LEU A 185 7.40 0.57 4.39
CA LEU A 185 6.80 1.74 4.99
C LEU A 185 5.31 1.64 4.66
N ASP A 186 4.47 1.51 5.68
CA ASP A 186 3.03 1.56 5.54
C ASP A 186 2.45 2.73 6.33
N GLY A 187 1.33 3.23 5.82
CA GLY A 187 0.65 4.42 6.33
C GLY A 187 -0.39 4.88 5.33
N ASN A 188 -0.94 6.07 5.57
CA ASN A 188 -1.92 6.69 4.71
C ASN A 188 -1.49 8.13 4.42
N ASP A 189 -1.40 8.47 3.13
CA ASP A 189 -0.96 9.80 2.70
C ASP A 189 -1.96 10.36 1.69
N TRP A 190 -1.97 11.68 1.54
CA TRP A 190 -2.99 12.39 0.81
C TRP A 190 -2.44 13.21 -0.36
N ILE A 191 -3.09 13.03 -1.52
CA ILE A 191 -2.77 13.63 -2.81
C ILE A 191 -4.02 14.27 -3.42
N PHE A 192 -3.96 15.58 -3.67
CA PHE A 192 -5.14 16.44 -3.88
C PHE A 192 -5.30 16.98 -5.33
N LEU A 193 -6.53 17.32 -5.76
CA LEU A 193 -6.82 18.03 -7.04
C LEU A 193 -6.81 19.57 -6.99
N GLU A 194 -7.57 20.13 -6.04
CA GLU A 194 -8.04 21.53 -5.97
C GLU A 194 -7.60 22.31 -4.70
N GLU A 195 -6.80 21.74 -3.80
CA GLU A 195 -6.28 22.35 -2.58
C GLU A 195 -4.85 22.79 -2.89
N PRO A 196 -4.61 24.09 -3.01
CA PRO A 196 -3.30 24.62 -3.37
C PRO A 196 -2.27 24.48 -2.24
N THR A 197 -2.72 24.10 -1.04
CA THR A 197 -1.85 23.80 0.10
C THR A 197 -2.37 22.52 0.75
N PRO A 198 -1.60 21.42 0.69
CA PRO A 198 -1.92 20.19 1.40
C PRO A 198 -2.15 20.47 2.91
N PRO A 199 -3.15 19.84 3.57
CA PRO A 199 -3.50 20.13 4.96
C PRO A 199 -2.52 19.56 6.00
N GLY A 200 -1.21 19.75 5.83
CA GLY A 200 -0.20 19.26 6.75
C GLY A 200 1.19 19.82 6.46
N PRO A 201 2.22 19.43 7.22
CA PRO A 201 3.59 19.77 6.86
C PRO A 201 3.93 19.12 5.51
N ASP A 202 4.14 19.98 4.50
CA ASP A 202 4.47 19.63 3.12
C ASP A 202 5.28 18.33 2.95
N GLY A 203 4.79 17.42 2.09
CA GLY A 203 5.66 16.54 1.30
C GLY A 203 6.36 15.43 2.04
N GLU A 204 5.63 14.42 2.49
CA GLU A 204 6.27 13.27 3.11
C GLU A 204 7.31 12.63 2.17
N LEU A 205 8.55 12.61 2.66
CA LEU A 205 9.66 11.99 2.00
C LEU A 205 9.86 10.62 2.64
N TYR A 206 9.47 9.59 1.90
CA TYR A 206 9.59 8.21 2.34
C TYR A 206 11.02 7.78 2.15
N GLN A 207 11.75 7.55 3.24
CA GLN A 207 13.14 7.14 3.20
C GLN A 207 13.27 5.67 3.59
N PHE A 208 13.86 4.89 2.70
CA PHE A 208 14.29 3.53 2.96
C PHE A 208 15.78 3.50 3.28
N ASP A 209 16.13 2.76 4.33
CA ASP A 209 17.50 2.57 4.75
C ASP A 209 18.12 1.38 4.02
N VAL A 210 19.24 1.64 3.36
CA VAL A 210 19.96 0.65 2.56
C VAL A 210 21.28 0.30 3.24
N PRO A 211 21.54 -0.96 3.64
CA PRO A 211 22.85 -1.37 4.10
C PRO A 211 23.89 -1.06 3.02
N ALA A 212 24.97 -0.38 3.42
CA ALA A 212 26.05 -0.03 2.51
C ALA A 212 26.64 -1.30 1.85
N GLY A 213 26.83 -1.25 0.54
CA GLY A 213 27.41 -2.35 -0.24
C GLY A 213 28.63 -1.89 -1.03
N GLY A 214 29.66 -2.74 -1.13
CA GLY A 214 30.88 -2.45 -1.89
C GLY A 214 30.73 -2.56 -3.42
N GLY A 215 29.54 -2.85 -3.93
CA GLY A 215 29.27 -3.00 -5.36
C GLY A 215 27.84 -2.55 -5.70
N GLU A 216 27.60 -2.35 -7.00
CA GLU A 216 26.26 -2.04 -7.52
C GLU A 216 25.28 -3.19 -7.25
N ARG A 217 24.04 -2.81 -7.00
CA ARG A 217 22.91 -3.70 -6.69
C ARG A 217 21.68 -3.26 -7.48
N THR A 218 20.69 -4.14 -7.53
CA THR A 218 19.37 -3.82 -8.08
C THR A 218 18.33 -4.03 -7.00
N GLY A 219 17.44 -3.06 -6.84
CA GLY A 219 16.25 -3.16 -5.99
C GLY A 219 14.98 -3.23 -6.81
N THR A 220 13.88 -3.70 -6.22
CA THR A 220 12.53 -3.47 -6.76
C THR A 220 11.78 -2.57 -5.80
N LEU A 221 11.31 -1.42 -6.28
CA LEU A 221 10.38 -0.58 -5.55
C LEU A 221 8.96 -0.98 -5.93
N TRP A 222 8.10 -1.14 -4.94
CA TRP A 222 6.66 -1.26 -5.07
C TRP A 222 6.01 -0.04 -4.43
N VAL A 223 5.02 0.52 -5.11
CA VAL A 223 4.21 1.62 -4.60
C VAL A 223 2.76 1.26 -4.84
N VAL A 224 1.94 1.28 -3.79
CA VAL A 224 0.49 1.12 -3.95
C VAL A 224 -0.14 2.50 -3.93
N ALA A 225 -1.28 2.62 -4.58
CA ALA A 225 -2.11 3.81 -4.58
C ALA A 225 -3.57 3.39 -4.51
N GLY A 226 -4.33 4.02 -3.62
CA GLY A 226 -5.76 3.75 -3.41
C GLY A 226 -6.60 4.97 -3.75
N ASP A 227 -7.91 4.76 -3.82
CA ASP A 227 -8.92 5.81 -4.00
C ASP A 227 -8.68 6.73 -5.20
N MET A 228 -8.13 6.16 -6.25
CA MET A 228 -7.82 6.90 -7.45
C MET A 228 -8.97 6.74 -8.43
N GLU A 229 -9.85 7.73 -8.47
CA GLU A 229 -10.75 7.82 -9.62
C GLU A 229 -9.87 7.92 -10.88
N ASP A 230 -10.16 7.10 -11.89
CA ASP A 230 -9.57 7.15 -13.25
C ASP A 230 -9.96 8.44 -13.99
N LEU A 231 -9.85 9.57 -13.32
CA LEU A 231 -9.98 10.89 -13.90
C LEU A 231 -8.74 11.14 -14.76
N ASP A 232 -8.91 11.93 -15.81
CA ASP A 232 -7.77 12.51 -16.51
C ASP A 232 -7.44 13.87 -15.85
N PRO A 233 -6.30 14.00 -15.15
CA PRO A 233 -5.21 13.02 -15.04
C PRO A 233 -5.32 12.10 -13.80
N PRO A 234 -4.82 10.85 -13.90
CA PRO A 234 -4.82 9.89 -12.80
C PRO A 234 -3.83 10.34 -11.73
N ARG A 235 -4.19 10.18 -10.47
CA ARG A 235 -3.32 10.56 -9.35
C ARG A 235 -2.47 9.38 -8.91
N PRO A 236 -1.48 9.56 -8.02
CA PRO A 236 -0.61 10.74 -8.04
C PRO A 236 -0.15 11.02 -9.46
N HIS A 237 -0.07 12.31 -9.78
CA HIS A 237 0.28 12.73 -11.13
C HIS A 237 1.74 12.44 -11.44
N SER A 238 2.61 12.54 -10.44
CA SER A 238 4.00 12.13 -10.59
C SER A 238 4.58 11.62 -9.29
N MET A 239 5.71 10.95 -9.40
CA MET A 239 6.48 10.46 -8.27
C MET A 239 7.96 10.64 -8.58
N THR A 240 8.74 11.07 -7.59
CA THR A 240 10.19 11.14 -7.70
C THR A 240 10.81 10.08 -6.80
N VAL A 241 11.67 9.25 -7.39
CA VAL A 241 12.50 8.28 -6.65
C VAL A 241 13.95 8.75 -6.72
N THR A 242 14.57 8.94 -5.56
CA THR A 242 15.98 9.35 -5.48
C THR A 242 16.83 8.23 -4.91
N VAL A 243 17.86 7.82 -5.65
CA VAL A 243 18.84 6.83 -5.19
C VAL A 243 20.20 7.50 -5.11
N ASN A 244 20.76 7.60 -3.91
CA ASN A 244 22.07 8.23 -3.68
C ASN A 244 22.19 9.65 -4.31
N GLY A 245 21.13 10.45 -4.18
CA GLY A 245 21.05 11.81 -4.73
C GLY A 245 20.71 11.91 -6.23
N VAL A 246 20.56 10.79 -6.94
CA VAL A 246 20.11 10.77 -8.34
C VAL A 246 18.59 10.58 -8.38
N ALA A 247 17.86 11.60 -8.82
CA ALA A 247 16.41 11.59 -8.93
C ALA A 247 15.93 11.03 -10.29
N THR A 248 14.91 10.19 -10.24
CA THR A 248 14.15 9.68 -11.38
C THR A 248 12.69 10.07 -11.21
N ASN A 249 12.12 10.74 -12.22
CA ASN A 249 10.75 11.22 -12.19
C ASN A 249 9.87 10.27 -13.01
N TYR A 250 8.79 9.80 -12.40
CA TYR A 250 7.74 9.02 -13.04
C TYR A 250 6.54 9.92 -13.27
N ASP A 251 6.14 10.08 -14.53
CA ASP A 251 4.93 10.79 -14.92
C ASP A 251 3.77 9.80 -15.03
N ARG A 252 2.64 10.12 -14.38
CA ARG A 252 1.45 9.27 -14.24
C ARG A 252 1.80 7.81 -13.89
N PRO A 253 2.51 7.55 -12.78
CA PRO A 253 2.96 6.21 -12.42
C PRO A 253 1.85 5.18 -12.29
N PHE A 254 0.58 5.59 -12.17
CA PHE A 254 -0.58 4.70 -12.04
C PHE A 254 -1.63 4.88 -13.16
N GLY A 255 -1.30 5.61 -14.24
CA GLY A 255 -2.29 5.90 -15.28
C GLY A 255 -2.64 4.73 -16.21
N LEU A 256 -3.64 4.94 -17.08
CA LEU A 256 -4.21 3.98 -18.05
C LEU A 256 -3.22 3.26 -19.00
N GLY A 257 -1.94 3.62 -18.98
CA GLY A 257 -0.86 2.97 -19.75
C GLY A 257 0.12 2.15 -18.90
N ASN A 258 -0.03 2.13 -17.58
CA ASN A 258 0.81 1.33 -16.70
C ASN A 258 0.34 -0.15 -16.75
N PRO A 259 1.24 -1.11 -17.04
CA PRO A 259 0.91 -2.54 -16.95
C PRO A 259 0.48 -3.02 -15.55
N GLY A 260 0.64 -2.21 -14.49
CA GLY A 260 0.24 -2.49 -13.11
C GLY A 260 -1.13 -1.93 -12.70
N ARG A 261 -2.04 -1.68 -13.64
CA ARG A 261 -3.41 -1.26 -13.29
C ARG A 261 -4.16 -2.42 -12.66
N ASP A 262 -4.58 -2.25 -11.41
CA ASP A 262 -5.20 -3.32 -10.63
C ASP A 262 -6.73 -3.26 -10.65
N GLY A 263 -7.31 -2.15 -11.12
CA GLY A 263 -8.74 -1.97 -11.29
C GLY A 263 -9.11 -0.49 -11.15
N ASP A 264 -10.35 -0.24 -10.75
CA ASP A 264 -10.81 1.11 -10.43
C ASP A 264 -10.47 1.42 -8.96
N GLN A 265 -10.00 2.64 -8.66
CA GLN A 265 -9.64 3.12 -7.31
C GLN A 265 -8.46 2.42 -6.63
N TRP A 266 -7.72 1.55 -7.30
CA TRP A 266 -6.57 0.90 -6.67
C TRP A 266 -5.59 0.43 -7.71
N ASP A 267 -4.33 0.79 -7.55
CA ASP A 267 -3.26 0.47 -8.48
C ASP A 267 -1.93 0.18 -7.77
N THR A 268 -1.14 -0.71 -8.38
CA THR A 268 0.19 -1.05 -7.92
C THR A 268 1.23 -0.66 -8.97
N PHE A 269 2.15 0.22 -8.59
CA PHE A 269 3.36 0.54 -9.33
C PHE A 269 4.51 -0.35 -8.89
N SER A 270 5.35 -0.76 -9.83
CA SER A 270 6.64 -1.36 -9.50
C SER A 270 7.72 -0.95 -10.50
N ASP A 271 8.95 -0.81 -10.01
CA ASP A 271 10.11 -0.57 -10.88
C ASP A 271 11.40 -1.17 -10.32
N GLN A 272 12.34 -1.48 -11.20
CA GLN A 272 13.69 -1.92 -10.84
C GLN A 272 14.62 -0.72 -10.69
N LEU A 273 15.13 -0.53 -9.47
CA LEU A 273 16.06 0.53 -9.13
C LEU A 273 17.50 0.06 -9.23
N ASN A 274 18.37 0.86 -9.85
CA ASN A 274 19.82 0.67 -9.79
C ASN A 274 20.37 1.36 -8.55
N ILE A 275 21.11 0.62 -7.73
CA ILE A 275 21.63 1.07 -6.43
C ILE A 275 23.15 1.06 -6.48
N PRO A 276 23.80 2.22 -6.65
CA PRO A 276 25.25 2.31 -6.74
C PRO A 276 25.98 1.75 -5.51
N ALA A 277 27.24 1.39 -5.69
CA ALA A 277 28.12 1.07 -4.57
C ALA A 277 28.16 2.23 -3.56
N GLY A 278 28.06 1.91 -2.27
CA GLY A 278 28.06 2.90 -1.18
C GLY A 278 26.73 3.64 -0.96
N ALA A 279 25.73 3.47 -1.82
CA ALA A 279 24.40 4.05 -1.58
C ALA A 279 23.77 3.46 -0.32
N THR A 280 23.28 4.34 0.58
CA THR A 280 22.67 3.96 1.85
C THR A 280 21.22 4.40 2.00
N THR A 281 20.67 5.14 1.03
CA THR A 281 19.29 5.62 1.10
C THR A 281 18.63 5.53 -0.27
N VAL A 282 17.33 5.23 -0.25
CA VAL A 282 16.39 5.44 -1.35
C VAL A 282 15.28 6.31 -0.80
N THR A 283 14.90 7.37 -1.50
CA THR A 283 13.73 8.18 -1.10
C THR A 283 12.67 8.18 -2.18
N VAL A 284 11.41 8.22 -1.76
CA VAL A 284 10.24 8.31 -2.64
C VAL A 284 9.42 9.51 -2.19
N GLN A 285 8.96 10.31 -3.15
CA GLN A 285 8.06 11.42 -2.90
C GLN A 285 6.99 11.41 -4.00
N ALA A 286 5.72 11.38 -3.60
CA ALA A 286 4.60 11.49 -4.52
C ALA A 286 4.16 12.95 -4.65
N PHE A 287 3.61 13.31 -5.81
CA PHE A 287 3.20 14.67 -6.12
C PHE A 287 1.81 14.73 -6.73
N SER A 288 1.05 15.73 -6.31
CA SER A 288 -0.25 16.09 -6.85
C SER A 288 -0.08 17.32 -7.74
N ASP A 289 0.00 17.22 -9.08
CA ASP A 289 -0.36 18.40 -9.91
C ASP A 289 -0.65 18.15 -11.41
N ALA A 290 -1.55 19.00 -11.94
CA ALA A 290 -1.76 19.29 -13.36
C ALA A 290 -1.05 20.59 -13.84
N GLY A 291 -0.19 21.25 -13.02
CA GLY A 291 0.50 22.51 -13.38
C GLY A 291 1.94 22.73 -12.85
N ALA A 292 2.22 22.58 -11.55
CA ALA A 292 3.52 22.75 -10.89
C ALA A 292 3.68 21.84 -9.63
N PRO A 293 4.51 20.78 -9.66
CA PRO A 293 4.48 19.67 -8.70
C PRO A 293 4.45 20.12 -7.23
N GLN A 294 3.31 19.92 -6.56
CA GLN A 294 3.18 20.04 -5.11
C GLN A 294 3.38 18.64 -4.51
N PRO A 295 4.23 18.50 -3.48
CA PRO A 295 4.33 17.24 -2.74
C PRO A 295 2.98 16.80 -2.15
N ALA A 296 2.78 15.49 -2.00
CA ALA A 296 1.70 14.92 -1.17
C ALA A 296 1.81 15.40 0.29
N SER A 297 0.72 15.65 1.00
CA SER A 297 0.78 15.75 2.46
C SER A 297 -0.46 15.14 3.07
N TYR A 298 -0.28 14.60 4.27
CA TYR A 298 -1.33 14.38 5.27
C TYR A 298 -2.17 15.64 5.51
#